data_AF-A0A353GU67-F1
#
_entry.id   AF-A0A353GU67-F1
#
_cell.length_a   1.000
_cell.length_b   1.000
_cell.length_c   1.000
_cell.angle_alpha   90.00
_cell.angle_beta   90.00
_cell.angle_gamma   90.00
#
_symmetry.space_group_name_H-M   'P 1'
#
loop_
_entity.id
_entity.type
_entity.pdbx_description
1 polymer ?
#
loop_
_entity_poly.entity_id
_entity_poly.type
_entity_poly.pdbx_seq_one_letter_code
_entity_poly.pdbx_strand_id
1 'polypeptide(L)'
;MVTPIIAFAADTPKSQSQPQLEVMTLDQCLQTAYENSKQLKSADKSVAIAKESSRQAEAGLFPTVGYSITETKYGVDIPKSSPPVDEGSYGSISATQNLYNGGATTGAIKVAKL
;
A
#
# COMPACT_ATOMS: atom_id res chain seq x y z
N MET A 1 -76.51 27.83 8.70
CA MET A 1 -75.50 27.98 9.77
C MET A 1 -74.17 28.22 9.07
N VAL A 2 -73.87 29.49 8.76
CA VAL A 2 -72.84 30.37 9.37
C VAL A 2 -71.42 30.08 8.83
N THR A 3 -70.80 31.13 8.28
CA THR A 3 -69.54 31.24 7.52
C THR A 3 -68.30 31.49 8.44
N PRO A 4 -67.14 32.04 8.00
CA PRO A 4 -65.90 31.39 7.48
C PRO A 4 -64.58 31.85 8.22
N ILE A 5 -63.45 32.02 7.48
CA ILE A 5 -62.11 32.65 7.80
C ILE A 5 -61.08 31.64 8.43
N ILE A 6 -59.79 31.48 8.10
CA ILE A 6 -58.59 32.36 7.87
C ILE A 6 -57.51 31.51 7.13
N ALA A 7 -57.01 31.88 5.95
CA ALA A 7 -55.82 32.68 5.59
C ALA A 7 -54.43 32.00 5.72
N PHE A 8 -53.69 32.07 4.60
CA PHE A 8 -52.23 32.13 4.39
C PHE A 8 -51.25 31.56 5.44
N ALA A 9 -50.45 30.58 4.99
CA ALA A 9 -48.99 30.55 5.16
C ALA A 9 -48.44 29.53 4.13
N ALA A 10 -48.00 30.00 2.97
CA ALA A 10 -46.58 30.16 2.66
C ALA A 10 -45.89 28.80 2.47
N ASP A 11 -45.63 28.49 1.20
CA ASP A 11 -44.67 27.50 0.74
C ASP A 11 -43.40 27.52 1.60
N THR A 12 -43.13 26.43 2.30
CA THR A 12 -41.78 26.09 2.75
C THR A 12 -41.21 25.02 1.81
N PRO A 13 -40.52 25.40 0.72
CA PRO A 13 -39.51 24.50 0.18
C PRO A 13 -38.41 24.41 1.24
N LYS A 14 -38.25 23.21 1.81
CA LYS A 14 -37.12 22.89 2.67
C LYS A 14 -35.85 23.32 1.96
N SER A 15 -35.21 24.33 2.56
CA SER A 15 -33.86 24.81 2.32
C SER A 15 -32.98 23.73 1.71
N GLN A 16 -32.79 23.83 0.39
CA GLN A 16 -31.70 23.16 -0.29
C GLN A 16 -30.43 23.80 0.27
N SER A 17 -29.62 23.01 0.97
CA SER A 17 -28.27 23.38 1.38
C SER A 17 -27.46 23.72 0.13
N GLN A 18 -27.51 24.99 -0.27
CA GLN A 18 -26.62 25.58 -1.24
C GLN A 18 -25.18 25.29 -0.77
N PRO A 19 -24.28 24.78 -1.63
CA PRO A 19 -22.87 24.81 -1.31
C PRO A 19 -22.55 26.28 -1.12
N GLN A 20 -22.23 26.66 0.12
CA GLN A 20 -21.81 28.01 0.44
C GLN A 20 -20.56 28.24 -0.40
N LEU A 21 -20.68 29.01 -1.49
CA LEU A 21 -19.54 29.55 -2.20
C LEU A 21 -18.90 30.56 -1.24
N GLU A 22 -18.12 30.03 -0.31
CA GLU A 22 -17.13 30.81 0.41
C GLU A 22 -16.22 31.38 -0.68
N VAL A 23 -16.22 32.71 -0.81
CA VAL A 23 -15.33 33.42 -1.73
C VAL A 23 -13.93 33.34 -1.14
N MET A 24 -13.35 32.13 -1.18
CA MET A 24 -11.95 31.92 -0.89
C MET A 24 -11.16 32.74 -1.91
N THR A 25 -10.24 33.54 -1.41
CA THR A 25 -9.27 34.23 -2.26
C THR A 25 -8.59 33.21 -3.18
N LEU A 26 -8.17 33.63 -4.37
CA LEU A 26 -7.52 32.72 -5.34
C LEU A 26 -6.38 31.92 -4.68
N ASP A 27 -5.66 32.55 -3.76
CA ASP A 27 -4.59 31.95 -2.96
C ASP A 27 -5.07 30.82 -2.04
N GLN A 28 -6.23 30.95 -1.38
CA GLN A 28 -6.82 29.92 -0.54
C GLN A 28 -7.30 28.71 -1.35
N CYS A 29 -7.82 28.95 -2.56
CA CYS A 29 -8.21 27.89 -3.48
C CYS A 29 -6.98 27.16 -4.03
N LEU A 30 -5.90 27.90 -4.33
CA LEU A 30 -4.62 27.35 -4.77
C LEU A 30 -3.94 26.53 -3.66
N GLN A 31 -3.93 27.03 -2.42
CA GLN A 31 -3.42 26.34 -1.23
C GLN A 31 -4.15 25.00 -1.03
N THR A 32 -5.49 25.04 -1.03
CA THR A 32 -6.33 23.84 -0.84
C THR A 32 -6.17 22.85 -1.99
N ALA A 33 -6.05 23.35 -3.22
CA ALA A 33 -5.79 22.53 -4.40
C ALA A 33 -4.40 21.89 -4.33
N TYR A 34 -3.36 22.60 -3.88
CA TYR A 34 -2.03 22.03 -3.69
C TYR A 34 -2.02 20.95 -2.59
N GLU A 35 -2.65 21.20 -1.44
CA GLU A 35 -2.74 20.25 -0.32
C GLU A 35 -3.56 18.99 -0.67
N ASN A 36 -4.59 19.14 -1.52
CA ASN A 36 -5.46 18.03 -1.93
C ASN A 36 -5.16 17.47 -3.32
N SER A 37 -4.18 18.02 -4.04
CA SER A 37 -3.85 17.56 -5.39
C SER A 37 -3.39 16.12 -5.35
N LYS A 38 -4.19 15.23 -5.94
CA LYS A 38 -3.82 13.83 -6.17
C LYS A 38 -2.56 13.72 -7.03
N GLN A 39 -2.32 14.70 -7.90
CA GLN A 39 -1.16 14.73 -8.78
C GLN A 39 0.14 14.98 -8.01
N LEU A 40 0.16 15.91 -7.05
CA LEU A 40 1.32 16.09 -6.17
C LEU A 40 1.58 14.86 -5.32
N LYS A 41 0.54 14.31 -4.68
CA LYS A 41 0.65 13.06 -3.92
C LYS A 41 1.17 11.90 -4.78
N SER A 42 0.82 11.87 -6.06
CA SER A 42 1.33 10.87 -7.02
C SER A 42 2.80 11.12 -7.36
N ALA A 43 3.20 12.38 -7.57
CA ALA A 43 4.59 12.75 -7.79
C ALA A 43 5.47 12.42 -6.57
N ASP A 44 5.02 12.74 -5.36
CA ASP A 44 5.73 12.42 -4.11
C ASP A 44 5.90 10.91 -3.93
N LYS A 45 4.84 10.13 -4.20
CA LYS A 45 4.93 8.67 -4.21
C LYS A 45 5.90 8.15 -5.25
N SER A 46 5.98 8.78 -6.42
CA SER A 46 6.92 8.39 -7.47
C SER A 46 8.36 8.62 -7.03
N VAL A 47 8.63 9.74 -6.35
CA VAL A 47 9.95 10.01 -5.74
C VAL A 47 10.27 8.99 -4.63
N ALA A 48 9.28 8.67 -3.79
CA ALA A 48 9.45 7.66 -2.74
C ALA A 48 9.76 6.27 -3.33
N ILE A 49 9.06 5.87 -4.40
CA ILE A 49 9.31 4.62 -5.11
C ILE A 49 10.73 4.61 -5.69
N ALA A 50 11.16 5.68 -6.36
CA ALA A 50 12.51 5.77 -6.92
C ALA A 50 13.59 5.61 -5.83
N LYS A 51 13.38 6.23 -4.66
CA LYS A 51 14.28 6.08 -3.50
C LYS A 51 14.32 4.65 -2.98
N GLU A 52 13.18 3.98 -2.87
CA GLU A 52 13.12 2.57 -2.45
C GLU A 52 13.73 1.63 -3.51
N SER A 53 13.57 1.91 -4.80
CA SER A 53 14.24 1.16 -5.88
C SER A 53 15.76 1.27 -5.79
N SER A 54 16.29 2.48 -5.53
CA SER A 54 17.71 2.67 -5.23
C SER A 54 18.15 1.84 -4.02
N ARG A 55 17.37 1.87 -2.93
CA ARG A 55 17.67 1.11 -1.71
C ARG A 55 17.63 -0.40 -1.95
N GLN A 56 16.70 -0.90 -2.76
CA GLN A 56 16.63 -2.32 -3.14
C GLN A 56 17.83 -2.74 -3.98
N ALA A 57 18.27 -1.91 -4.92
CA ALA A 57 19.47 -2.17 -5.70
C ALA A 57 20.73 -2.25 -4.81
N GLU A 58 20.82 -1.38 -3.80
CA GLU A 58 21.90 -1.41 -2.80
C GLU A 58 21.76 -2.63 -1.86
N ALA A 59 20.54 -3.03 -1.51
CA ALA A 59 20.28 -4.22 -0.69
C ALA A 59 20.79 -5.51 -1.36
N GLY A 60 20.86 -5.54 -2.70
CA GLY A 60 21.44 -6.65 -3.46
C GLY A 60 22.93 -6.92 -3.24
N LEU A 61 23.64 -6.04 -2.52
CA LEU A 61 25.03 -6.27 -2.07
C LEU A 61 25.12 -7.08 -0.77
N PHE A 62 24.02 -7.17 -0.03
CA PHE A 62 23.96 -7.84 1.26
C PHE A 62 23.39 -9.26 1.11
N PRO A 63 23.66 -10.18 2.06
CA PRO A 63 23.01 -11.48 2.09
C PRO A 63 21.49 -11.34 2.26
N THR A 64 20.73 -12.14 1.53
CA THR A 64 19.30 -12.35 1.77
C THR A 64 19.13 -13.44 2.83
N VAL A 65 18.46 -13.11 3.93
CA VAL A 65 18.14 -14.08 4.98
C VAL A 65 16.67 -14.49 4.86
N GLY A 66 16.43 -15.79 4.79
CA GLY A 66 15.09 -16.38 4.78
C GLY A 66 14.93 -17.36 5.94
N TYR A 67 13.70 -17.54 6.39
CA TYR A 67 13.35 -18.61 7.31
C TYR A 67 12.12 -19.36 6.79
N SER A 68 12.03 -20.64 7.11
CA SER A 68 10.89 -21.49 6.81
C SER A 68 10.57 -22.35 8.01
N ILE A 69 9.28 -22.55 8.26
CA ILE A 69 8.77 -23.51 9.25
C ILE A 69 7.78 -24.38 8.50
N THR A 70 7.95 -25.69 8.56
CA THR A 70 7.12 -26.65 7.83
C THR A 70 6.68 -27.75 8.78
N GLU A 71 5.38 -27.96 8.85
CA GLU A 71 4.76 -29.09 9.54
C GLU A 71 4.17 -30.03 8.49
N THR A 72 4.51 -31.31 8.59
CA THR A 72 4.01 -32.36 7.69
C THR A 72 3.35 -33.45 8.52
N LYS A 73 2.12 -33.81 8.16
CA LYS A 73 1.39 -34.94 8.71
C LYS A 73 1.21 -36.00 7.64
N TYR A 74 1.59 -37.23 7.93
CA TYR A 74 1.49 -38.33 6.97
C TYR A 74 0.24 -39.17 7.30
N GLY A 75 -0.72 -39.23 6.37
CA GLY A 75 -1.99 -39.96 6.54
C GLY A 75 -2.03 -41.32 5.86
N VAL A 76 -0.87 -41.89 5.48
CA VAL A 76 -0.81 -43.11 4.66
C VAL A 76 0.29 -44.05 5.17
N ASP A 77 -0.05 -45.31 5.41
CA ASP A 77 0.89 -46.38 5.71
C ASP A 77 1.73 -46.70 4.47
N ILE A 78 2.88 -46.04 4.31
CA ILE A 78 3.84 -46.35 3.25
C ILE A 78 4.68 -47.58 3.69
N PRO A 79 4.90 -48.60 2.83
CA PRO A 79 5.76 -49.73 3.16
C PRO A 79 7.19 -49.25 3.51
N LYS A 80 7.65 -49.56 4.72
CA LYS A 80 8.75 -48.86 5.41
C LYS A 80 10.14 -49.42 5.08
N SER A 81 11.02 -48.57 4.53
CA SER A 81 12.50 -48.72 4.63
C SER A 81 13.11 -47.86 5.75
N SER A 82 12.28 -47.20 6.58
CA SER A 82 12.72 -46.37 7.71
C SER A 82 11.60 -46.22 8.75
N PRO A 83 11.93 -45.90 10.01
CA PRO A 83 10.96 -45.87 11.11
C PRO A 83 9.78 -44.92 10.82
N PRO A 84 8.55 -45.26 11.27
CA PRO A 84 7.39 -44.39 11.13
C PRO A 84 7.65 -43.03 11.77
N VAL A 85 7.47 -41.97 11.00
CA VAL A 85 7.27 -40.62 11.51
C VAL A 85 5.86 -40.18 11.09
N ASP A 86 4.92 -40.22 12.02
CA ASP A 86 3.51 -39.88 11.74
C ASP A 86 3.32 -38.36 11.59
N GLU A 87 4.16 -37.59 12.28
CA GLU A 87 4.20 -36.12 12.23
C GLU A 87 5.65 -35.63 12.28
N GLY A 88 5.96 -34.59 11.50
CA GLY A 88 7.27 -33.94 11.49
C GLY A 88 7.12 -32.43 11.40
N SER A 89 7.78 -31.71 12.31
CA SER A 89 7.92 -30.26 12.24
C SER A 89 9.40 -29.92 12.11
N TYR A 90 9.75 -29.10 11.12
CA TYR A 90 11.11 -28.62 10.96
C TYR A 90 11.11 -27.14 10.60
N GLY A 91 12.06 -26.42 11.20
CA GLY A 91 12.37 -25.03 10.88
C GLY A 91 13.74 -24.92 10.24
N SER A 92 13.91 -24.04 9.27
CA SER A 92 15.19 -23.73 8.65
C SER A 92 15.39 -22.23 8.54
N ILE A 93 16.64 -21.79 8.68
CA ILE A 93 17.08 -20.43 8.41
C ILE A 93 18.18 -20.54 7.36
N SER A 94 18.08 -19.75 6.29
CA SER A 94 19.07 -19.73 5.21
C SER A 94 19.53 -18.30 4.95
N ALA A 95 20.82 -18.14 4.64
CA ALA A 95 21.39 -16.88 4.21
C ALA A 95 22.08 -17.09 2.85
N THR A 96 21.68 -16.30 1.86
CA THR A 96 22.19 -16.41 0.48
C THR A 96 22.87 -15.11 0.09
N GLN A 97 24.15 -15.16 -0.25
CA GLN A 97 24.91 -14.00 -0.71
C GLN A 97 25.55 -14.28 -2.07
N ASN A 98 25.41 -13.34 -3.00
CA ASN A 98 26.18 -13.34 -4.23
C ASN A 98 27.55 -12.71 -3.94
N LEU A 99 28.64 -13.50 -4.03
CA LEU A 99 30.00 -12.98 -3.80
C LEU A 99 30.49 -12.12 -4.97
N TYR A 100 30.11 -12.48 -6.19
CA TYR A 100 30.42 -11.73 -7.40
C TYR A 100 29.49 -12.11 -8.55
N ASN A 101 28.97 -11.11 -9.26
CA ASN A 101 28.03 -11.28 -10.37
C ASN A 101 28.41 -10.39 -11.57
N GLY A 102 29.72 -10.26 -11.84
CA GLY A 102 30.22 -9.60 -13.05
C GLY A 102 29.95 -8.10 -13.13
N GLY A 103 29.72 -7.43 -11.98
CA GLY A 103 29.36 -6.02 -11.93
C GLY A 103 27.86 -5.73 -12.14
N ALA A 104 27.02 -6.76 -12.27
CA ALA A 104 25.58 -6.60 -12.43
C ALA A 104 24.93 -5.81 -11.27
N THR A 105 25.32 -6.05 -10.02
CA THR A 105 24.78 -5.29 -8.87
C THR A 105 25.20 -3.82 -8.92
N THR A 106 26.44 -3.52 -9.31
CA THR A 106 26.91 -2.14 -9.48
C THR A 106 26.14 -1.43 -10.61
N GLY A 107 25.87 -2.14 -11.71
CA GLY A 107 25.03 -1.65 -12.81
C GLY A 107 23.60 -1.35 -12.34
N ALA A 108 22.99 -2.25 -11.57
CA ALA A 108 21.65 -2.08 -11.03
C ALA A 108 21.55 -0.83 -10.11
N ILE A 109 22.56 -0.60 -9.25
CA ILE A 109 22.64 0.60 -8.41
C ILE A 109 22.75 1.86 -9.28
N LYS A 110 23.55 1.81 -10.35
CA LYS A 110 23.71 2.95 -11.27
C LYS A 110 22.41 3.28 -12.01
N VAL A 111 21.67 2.26 -12.47
CA VAL A 111 20.39 2.43 -13.14
C VAL A 111 19.33 2.98 -12.19
N ALA A 112 19.31 2.53 -10.94
CA ALA A 112 18.32 3.00 -9.96
C ALA A 112 18.55 4.44 -9.48
N LYS A 113 19.74 5.02 -9.74
CA LYS A 113 20.12 6.40 -9.39
C LYS A 113 19.94 7.40 -10.53
N LEU A 114 19.66 6.93 -11.76
CA LEU A 114 19.36 7.76 -12.93
C LEU A 114 17.88 8.19 -12.90
#